data_AF-A0A6A4IGP3-F1
#
_entry.id   AF-A0A6A4IGP3-F1
#
_cell.length_a   1.000
_cell.length_b   1.000
_cell.length_c   1.000
_cell.angle_alpha   90.00
_cell.angle_beta   90.00
_cell.angle_gamma   90.00
#
_symmetry.space_group_name_H-M   'P 1'
#
loop_
_entity.id
_entity.type
_entity.pdbx_description
1 polymer ?
#
loop_
_entity_poly.entity_id
_entity_poly.type
_entity_poly.pdbx_seq_one_letter_code
_entity_poly.pdbx_strand_id
1 'polypeptide(L)'
;MKTDLVRDFDYSGPVLDVTCGTGNVWQSASRSQCFHRADRNRAPKKMLEADAVKKYYAAVKIGSMQELVMSAGEFDCIICFGALHFLTATHFNAVLPQMFMLTRKSVMLEIDKIDAQPWNGVAPELGSYWSSQGL
;
A
#
# COMPACT_ATOMS: atom_id res chain seq x y z
N MET A 1 15.15 -16.67 12.06
CA MET A 1 15.46 -15.26 12.37
C MET A 1 14.85 -14.42 11.26
N LYS A 2 13.64 -13.86 11.45
CA LYS A 2 13.07 -12.87 10.53
C LYS A 2 13.62 -11.53 10.98
N THR A 3 14.59 -11.00 10.26
CA THR A 3 15.08 -9.63 10.43
C THR A 3 13.87 -8.71 10.29
N ASP A 4 13.65 -7.81 11.25
CA ASP A 4 12.65 -6.75 11.13
C ASP A 4 13.14 -5.78 10.04
N LEU A 5 12.92 -6.11 8.76
CA LEU A 5 13.37 -5.34 7.59
C LEU A 5 12.93 -3.87 7.64
N VAL A 6 11.86 -3.59 8.37
CA VAL A 6 11.36 -2.24 8.66
C VAL A 6 12.30 -1.50 9.61
N ARG A 7 12.89 -2.15 10.61
CA ARG A 7 13.74 -1.47 11.62
C ARG A 7 15.09 -1.01 11.10
N ASP A 8 15.64 -1.70 10.10
CA ASP A 8 16.97 -1.41 9.56
C ASP A 8 16.94 -0.33 8.47
N PHE A 9 15.76 0.24 8.20
CA PHE A 9 15.54 1.18 7.12
C PHE A 9 15.72 2.65 7.57
N ASP A 10 16.34 3.48 6.72
CA ASP A 10 16.46 4.92 6.98
C ASP A 10 15.12 5.63 6.73
N TYR A 11 14.45 6.01 7.83
CA TYR A 11 13.23 6.83 7.82
C TYR A 11 13.46 8.27 8.29
N SER A 12 14.70 8.78 8.23
CA SER A 12 15.01 10.14 8.67
C SER A 12 14.37 11.23 7.79
N GLY A 13 14.03 10.90 6.54
CA GLY A 13 13.38 11.79 5.59
C GLY A 13 11.87 11.59 5.47
N PRO A 14 11.19 12.34 4.58
CA PRO A 14 9.75 12.20 4.38
C PRO A 14 9.38 10.81 3.89
N VAL A 15 8.50 10.13 4.63
CA VAL A 15 8.00 8.81 4.23
C VAL A 15 6.54 8.90 3.83
N LEU A 16 6.20 8.25 2.73
CA LEU A 16 4.82 7.98 2.35
C LEU A 16 4.46 6.53 2.64
N ASP A 17 3.49 6.32 3.51
CA ASP A 17 2.84 5.03 3.74
C ASP A 17 1.56 4.93 2.92
N VAL A 18 1.53 4.01 1.97
CA VAL A 18 0.38 3.71 1.15
C VAL A 18 -0.38 2.57 1.82
N THR A 19 -1.62 2.87 2.23
CA THR A 19 -2.58 1.97 2.91
C THR A 19 -2.20 1.50 4.32
N CYS A 20 -1.73 2.45 5.11
CA CYS A 20 -1.38 2.45 6.54
C CYS A 20 -2.13 1.56 7.54
N GLY A 21 -3.36 1.12 7.23
CA GLY A 21 -4.23 0.41 8.18
C GLY A 21 -4.40 1.18 9.49
N THR A 22 -3.99 0.60 10.61
CA THR A 22 -4.02 1.23 11.95
C THR A 22 -2.70 1.90 12.35
N GLY A 23 -1.70 1.98 11.47
CA GLY A 23 -0.42 2.65 11.75
C GLY A 23 0.60 1.84 12.55
N ASN A 24 0.42 0.52 12.68
CA ASN A 24 1.27 -0.32 13.54
C ASN A 24 2.73 -0.43 13.04
N VAL A 25 2.98 -0.14 11.77
CA VAL A 25 4.33 -0.19 11.16
C VAL A 25 5.24 0.92 11.71
N TRP A 26 4.67 2.02 12.22
CA TRP A 26 5.42 3.26 12.48
C TRP A 26 5.76 3.53 13.94
N GLN A 27 5.70 2.53 14.82
CA GLN A 27 5.96 2.75 16.26
C GLN A 27 7.33 3.40 16.56
N SER A 28 8.29 3.37 15.62
CA SER A 28 9.65 3.90 15.77
C SER A 28 10.07 5.05 14.83
N ALA A 29 9.25 5.53 13.88
CA ALA A 29 9.68 6.62 12.99
C ALA A 29 9.04 7.97 13.35
N SER A 30 9.80 9.05 13.21
CA SER A 30 9.46 10.35 13.78
C SER A 30 8.69 11.30 12.84
N ARG A 31 8.53 11.02 11.53
CA ARG A 31 7.83 11.93 10.59
C ARG A 31 7.27 11.23 9.32
N SER A 32 6.13 10.56 9.42
CA SER A 32 5.50 9.88 8.27
C SER A 32 4.24 10.60 7.76
N GLN A 33 3.99 10.54 6.45
CA GLN A 33 2.71 10.86 5.83
C GLN A 33 2.01 9.57 5.41
N CYS A 34 0.69 9.55 5.48
CA CYS A 34 -0.13 8.39 5.21
C CYS A 34 -1.17 8.66 4.13
N PHE A 35 -1.29 7.74 3.18
CA PHE A 35 -2.43 7.63 2.28
C PHE A 35 -3.30 6.45 2.73
N HIS A 36 -4.53 6.75 3.16
CA HIS A 36 -5.57 5.74 3.32
C HIS A 36 -6.37 5.59 2.03
N ARG A 37 -6.56 4.34 1.62
CA ARG A 37 -7.48 4.02 0.53
C ARG A 37 -8.93 4.23 0.98
N ALA A 38 -9.62 5.20 0.42
CA ALA A 38 -11.09 5.23 0.43
C ALA A 38 -11.61 4.30 -0.67
N ASP A 39 -11.66 3.00 -0.38
CA ASP A 39 -12.67 2.19 -1.03
C ASP A 39 -14.00 2.52 -0.32
N ARG A 40 -15.09 2.75 -1.09
CA ARG A 40 -16.43 3.07 -0.58
C ARG A 40 -16.91 2.11 0.51
N ASN A 41 -16.30 0.92 0.60
CA ASN A 41 -16.64 -0.11 1.56
C ASN A 41 -15.55 -0.43 2.61
N ARG A 42 -14.34 0.18 2.59
CA ARG A 42 -13.20 -0.36 3.39
C ARG A 42 -12.09 0.60 3.86
N ALA A 43 -12.37 1.89 4.08
CA ALA A 43 -11.68 2.61 5.14
C ALA A 43 -12.62 2.65 6.36
N PRO A 44 -12.54 1.72 7.32
CA PRO A 44 -13.34 1.86 8.53
C PRO A 44 -12.84 3.15 9.19
N LYS A 45 -13.69 4.16 9.35
CA LYS A 45 -13.36 5.39 10.11
C LYS A 45 -12.59 5.07 11.41
N LYS A 46 -12.90 3.92 12.02
CA LYS A 46 -12.20 3.32 13.18
C LYS A 46 -10.67 3.15 13.03
N MET A 47 -10.15 2.88 11.83
CA MET A 47 -8.71 2.76 11.61
C MET A 47 -8.00 4.12 11.71
N LEU A 48 -8.64 5.19 11.25
CA LEU A 48 -8.14 6.57 11.38
C LEU A 48 -8.19 7.04 12.84
N GLU A 49 -9.09 6.48 13.64
CA GLU A 49 -9.20 6.78 15.06
C GLU A 49 -8.11 6.11 15.91
N ALA A 50 -7.35 5.16 15.36
CA ALA A 50 -6.30 4.46 16.08
C ALA A 50 -5.23 5.43 16.59
N ASP A 51 -4.82 5.25 17.84
CA ASP A 51 -3.85 6.14 18.50
C ASP A 51 -2.52 6.22 17.74
N ALA A 52 -2.08 5.11 17.16
CA ALA A 52 -0.88 5.07 16.34
C ALA A 52 -1.01 5.97 15.10
N VAL A 53 -2.18 6.02 14.45
CA VAL A 53 -2.39 6.91 13.30
C VAL A 53 -2.27 8.38 13.72
N LYS A 54 -2.93 8.74 14.83
CA LYS A 54 -2.90 10.12 15.37
C LYS A 54 -1.52 10.53 15.87
N LYS A 55 -0.74 9.58 16.38
CA LYS A 55 0.57 9.83 16.98
C LYS A 55 1.71 9.91 15.96
N TYR A 56 1.70 9.07 14.93
CA TYR A 56 2.86 8.87 14.05
C TYR A 56 2.75 9.54 12.69
N TYR A 57 1.55 9.92 12.23
CA TYR A 57 1.40 10.57 10.92
C TYR A 57 1.14 12.06 11.04
N ALA A 58 1.93 12.83 10.29
CA ALA A 58 1.79 14.28 10.18
C ALA A 58 0.57 14.68 9.33
N ALA A 59 0.19 13.85 8.36
CA ALA A 59 -0.96 14.05 7.51
C ALA A 59 -1.53 12.71 7.04
N VAL A 60 -2.87 12.63 6.98
CA VAL A 60 -3.59 11.47 6.45
C VAL A 60 -4.48 11.93 5.30
N LYS A 61 -4.24 11.41 4.10
CA LYS A 61 -5.10 11.65 2.93
C LYS A 61 -5.98 10.44 2.67
N ILE A 62 -7.24 10.69 2.34
CA ILE A 62 -8.23 9.65 2.06
C ILE A 62 -8.63 9.76 0.60
N GLY A 63 -8.47 8.68 -0.16
CA GLY A 63 -8.74 8.66 -1.61
C GLY A 63 -8.37 7.31 -2.21
N SER A 64 -8.55 7.09 -3.52
CA SER A 64 -8.07 5.85 -4.10
C SER A 64 -6.53 5.81 -4.15
N MET A 65 -5.93 4.61 -4.13
CA MET A 65 -4.47 4.47 -4.16
C MET A 65 -3.89 5.10 -5.43
N GLN A 66 -4.53 4.86 -6.57
CA GLN A 66 -4.13 5.42 -7.85
C GLN A 66 -4.19 6.95 -7.87
N GLU A 67 -5.26 7.58 -7.38
CA GLU A 67 -5.35 9.05 -7.37
C GLU A 67 -4.31 9.68 -6.44
N LEU A 68 -4.14 9.11 -5.24
CA LEU A 68 -3.23 9.66 -4.25
C LEU A 68 -1.77 9.49 -4.66
N VAL A 69 -1.39 8.35 -5.24
CA VAL A 69 -0.04 8.14 -5.75
C VAL A 69 0.23 9.01 -6.99
N MET A 70 -0.74 9.18 -7.90
CA MET A 70 -0.53 10.01 -9.10
C MET A 70 -0.45 11.51 -8.82
N SER A 71 -1.02 11.97 -7.70
CA SER A 71 -1.00 13.38 -7.28
C SER A 71 0.00 13.68 -6.16
N ALA A 72 0.78 12.68 -5.76
CA ALA A 72 1.77 12.81 -4.70
C ALA A 72 3.00 13.62 -5.17
N GLY A 73 3.62 14.32 -4.22
CA GLY A 73 4.96 14.87 -4.38
C GLY A 73 6.03 13.81 -4.12
N GLU A 74 7.30 14.24 -4.10
CA GLU A 74 8.42 13.33 -3.86
C GLU A 74 8.64 13.01 -2.37
N PHE A 75 9.04 11.76 -2.09
CA PHE A 75 9.34 11.24 -0.77
C PHE A 75 10.72 10.58 -0.73
N ASP A 76 11.33 10.49 0.44
CA ASP A 76 12.58 9.72 0.59
C ASP A 76 12.27 8.24 0.48
N CYS A 77 11.22 7.79 1.17
CA CYS A 77 10.81 6.39 1.21
C CYS A 77 9.32 6.28 0.92
N ILE A 78 8.94 5.24 0.18
CA ILE A 78 7.53 4.85 -0.01
C ILE A 78 7.36 3.43 0.52
N ILE A 79 6.34 3.21 1.34
CA ILE A 79 5.98 1.89 1.86
C ILE A 79 4.58 1.52 1.37
N CYS A 80 4.40 0.29 0.91
CA CYS A 80 3.08 -0.25 0.58
C CYS A 80 3.02 -1.71 0.98
N PHE A 81 2.38 -2.00 2.12
CA PHE A 81 2.26 -3.35 2.65
C PHE A 81 0.85 -3.89 2.50
N GLY A 82 0.74 -5.08 1.91
CA GLY A 82 -0.50 -5.84 1.87
C GLY A 82 -1.65 -5.20 1.09
N ALA A 83 -1.37 -4.39 0.07
CA ALA A 83 -2.42 -3.63 -0.61
C ALA A 83 -2.29 -3.49 -2.13
N LEU A 84 -1.15 -3.83 -2.72
CA LEU A 84 -1.01 -3.82 -4.17
C LEU A 84 -1.99 -4.79 -4.85
N HIS A 85 -2.41 -5.86 -4.16
CA HIS A 85 -3.40 -6.81 -4.64
C HIS A 85 -4.82 -6.21 -4.82
N PHE A 86 -5.07 -5.01 -4.29
CA PHE A 86 -6.33 -4.31 -4.50
C PHE A 86 -6.39 -3.54 -5.83
N LEU A 87 -5.26 -3.41 -6.53
CA LEU A 87 -5.21 -2.73 -7.82
C LEU A 87 -5.61 -3.71 -8.94
N THR A 88 -6.32 -3.20 -9.94
CA THR A 88 -6.43 -3.90 -11.23
C THR A 88 -5.05 -3.94 -11.89
N ALA A 89 -4.83 -4.86 -12.84
CA ALA A 89 -3.57 -4.92 -13.59
C ALA A 89 -3.20 -3.57 -14.23
N THR A 90 -4.17 -2.85 -14.78
CA THR A 90 -3.98 -1.51 -15.34
C THR A 90 -3.50 -0.51 -14.29
N HIS A 91 -4.16 -0.45 -13.13
CA HIS A 91 -3.76 0.48 -12.06
C HIS A 91 -2.43 0.07 -11.44
N PHE A 92 -2.15 -1.22 -11.28
CA PHE A 92 -0.87 -1.72 -10.79
C PHE A 92 0.28 -1.28 -11.70
N ASN A 93 0.13 -1.46 -13.01
CA ASN A 93 1.13 -1.07 -14.01
C ASN A 93 1.35 0.44 -14.10
N ALA A 94 0.43 1.26 -13.57
CA ALA A 94 0.60 2.70 -13.48
C ALA A 94 1.19 3.11 -12.11
N VAL A 95 0.65 2.57 -11.02
CA VAL A 95 0.99 2.96 -9.64
C VAL A 95 2.39 2.51 -9.25
N LEU A 96 2.78 1.28 -9.60
CA LEU A 96 4.08 0.75 -9.19
C LEU A 96 5.25 1.56 -9.78
N PRO A 97 5.31 1.82 -11.10
CA PRO A 97 6.34 2.71 -11.65
C PRO A 97 6.29 4.11 -11.06
N GLN A 98 5.10 4.66 -10.82
CA GLN A 98 4.95 5.98 -10.22
C GLN A 98 5.56 6.05 -8.81
N MET A 99 5.43 5.00 -7.99
CA MET A 99 6.10 4.95 -6.69
C MET A 99 7.64 5.05 -6.84
N PHE A 100 8.23 4.41 -7.86
CA PHE A 100 9.66 4.56 -8.12
C PHE A 100 10.05 5.96 -8.61
N MET A 101 9.19 6.62 -9.39
CA MET A 101 9.43 8.00 -9.85
C MET A 101 9.34 9.03 -8.71
N LEU A 102 8.53 8.77 -7.71
CA LEU A 102 8.31 9.68 -6.58
C LEU A 102 9.30 9.47 -5.42
N THR A 103 10.06 8.37 -5.41
CA THR A 103 11.01 8.10 -4.34
C THR A 103 12.40 8.63 -4.66
N ARG A 104 13.08 9.20 -3.65
CA ARG A 104 14.49 9.59 -3.74
C ARG A 104 15.47 8.51 -3.27
N LYS A 105 15.03 7.61 -2.39
CA LYS A 105 15.90 6.57 -1.81
C LYS A 105 15.38 5.16 -2.06
N SER A 106 14.09 4.90 -1.83
CA SER A 106 13.60 3.52 -1.81
C SER A 106 12.08 3.34 -1.83
N VAL A 107 11.66 2.20 -2.36
CA VAL A 107 10.30 1.67 -2.22
C VAL A 107 10.35 0.34 -1.46
N MET A 108 9.55 0.20 -0.40
CA MET A 108 9.35 -1.04 0.34
C MET A 108 7.95 -1.59 0.05
N LEU A 109 7.88 -2.81 -0.47
CA LEU A 109 6.63 -3.43 -0.89
C LEU A 109 6.47 -4.79 -0.21
N GLU A 110 5.25 -5.10 0.20
CA GLU A 110 4.84 -6.46 0.52
C GLU A 110 3.87 -6.92 -0.56
N ILE A 111 4.24 -8.01 -1.24
CA ILE A 111 3.39 -8.66 -2.22
C ILE A 111 2.84 -9.92 -1.57
N ASP A 112 1.56 -9.88 -1.24
CA ASP A 112 0.86 -11.04 -0.69
C ASP A 112 0.82 -12.17 -1.72
N LYS A 113 0.84 -13.41 -1.22
CA LYS A 113 0.58 -14.57 -2.04
C LYS A 113 -0.85 -14.49 -2.58
N ILE A 114 -0.99 -14.28 -3.87
CA ILE A 114 -2.25 -14.45 -4.58
C ILE A 114 -2.37 -15.95 -4.86
N ASP A 115 -3.02 -16.69 -3.96
CA ASP A 115 -3.38 -18.07 -4.26
C ASP A 115 -4.34 -18.09 -5.45
N ALA A 116 -4.17 -19.04 -6.38
CA ALA A 116 -5.04 -19.24 -7.54
C ALA A 116 -6.49 -19.66 -7.18
N GLN A 117 -6.87 -19.54 -5.91
CA GLN A 117 -8.25 -19.68 -5.48
C GLN A 117 -9.01 -18.45 -5.97
N PRO A 118 -10.08 -18.61 -6.76
CA PRO A 118 -10.87 -17.49 -7.22
C PRO A 118 -11.34 -16.66 -6.03
N TRP A 119 -11.11 -15.35 -6.07
CA TRP A 119 -11.85 -14.43 -5.22
C TRP A 119 -13.35 -14.70 -5.45
N ASN A 120 -14.09 -15.07 -4.39
CA ASN A 120 -15.51 -15.46 -4.43
C ASN A 120 -16.48 -14.32 -4.82
N GLY A 121 -16.01 -13.31 -5.57
CA GLY A 121 -16.77 -12.15 -6.02
C GLY A 121 -16.38 -11.63 -7.41
N VAL A 122 -15.58 -12.37 -8.20
CA VAL A 122 -15.38 -12.09 -9.63
C VAL A 122 -16.01 -13.23 -10.44
N ALA A 123 -16.81 -12.86 -11.43
CA ALA A 123 -17.59 -13.77 -12.27
C ALA A 123 -16.74 -14.95 -12.82
N PRO A 124 -17.35 -16.14 -13.03
CA PRO A 124 -16.66 -17.40 -13.37
C PRO A 124 -15.90 -17.41 -14.71
N GLU A 125 -15.84 -16.30 -15.40
CA GLU A 125 -15.47 -16.19 -16.82
C GLU A 125 -13.95 -16.05 -17.03
N LEU A 126 -13.19 -15.80 -15.96
CA LEU A 126 -11.72 -15.70 -16.01
C LEU A 126 -11.00 -16.99 -15.60
N GLY A 127 -11.68 -17.94 -14.94
CA GLY A 127 -11.08 -19.23 -14.53
C GLY A 127 -10.84 -20.20 -15.68
N SER A 128 -11.59 -20.06 -16.78
CA SER A 128 -11.47 -20.88 -17.99
C SER A 128 -10.25 -20.50 -18.84
N TYR A 129 -9.77 -19.26 -18.74
CA TYR A 129 -8.63 -18.79 -19.54
C TYR A 129 -7.31 -19.44 -19.10
N TRP A 130 -7.10 -19.60 -17.79
CA TRP A 130 -5.88 -20.20 -17.24
C TRP A 130 -5.86 -21.72 -17.34
N SER A 131 -7.02 -22.37 -17.25
CA SER A 131 -7.15 -23.83 -17.37
C SER A 131 -6.87 -24.37 -18.78
N SER A 132 -7.04 -23.53 -19.81
CA SER A 132 -6.79 -23.92 -21.21
C SER A 132 -5.32 -23.80 -21.64
N GLN A 133 -4.46 -23.21 -20.81
CA GLN A 133 -3.03 -23.00 -21.09
C GLN A 133 -2.12 -24.04 -20.42
N GLY A 134 -2.67 -24.99 -19.65
CA GLY A 134 -1.91 -26.13 -19.12
C GLY A 134 -0.73 -25.75 -18.19
N LEU A 135 -0.89 -24.71 -17.38
CA LEU A 135 0.00 -24.35 -16.27
C LEU A 135 -0.67 -24.62 -14.92
#